data_AF-A0A1Y4BAC3-F1
#
_entry.id   AF-A0A1Y4BAC3-F1
#
_cell.length_a   1.000
_cell.length_b   1.000
_cell.length_c   1.000
_cell.angle_alpha   90.00
_cell.angle_beta   90.00
_cell.angle_gamma   90.00
#
_symmetry.space_group_name_H-M   'P 1'
#
loop_
_entity.id
_entity.type
_entity.pdbx_description
1 polymer ?
#
loop_
_entity_poly.entity_id
_entity_poly.type
_entity_poly.pdbx_seq_one_letter_code
_entity_poly.pdbx_strand_id
1 'polypeptide(L)'
;MRDFLYRLLVASDATMRYFFQVVPIVALVGLLYLVISLLRCRKTGNRFSKREIINFLFICYLTGLLSLILVPNHFWTAIWFYLFNGFPGCEIGPMFVLNFNLVPTVVYYIQGTVVLGEWVKQMLILNLLMFLPMGILLPLVSSKINKKTIIIVAVAISIVVELLQPIIGRSFDMDDVIMNSLGIICGWGLVALARRFQKGMNRRVTS
;
A
#
# COMPACT_ATOMS: atom_id res chain seq x y z
N MET A 1 5.91 -13.17 -26.15
CA MET A 1 6.15 -12.54 -24.82
C MET A 1 5.85 -11.04 -24.82
N ARG A 2 6.37 -10.26 -25.78
CA ARG A 2 6.08 -8.81 -25.92
C ARG A 2 4.58 -8.48 -25.97
N ASP A 3 3.81 -9.16 -26.82
CA ASP A 3 2.37 -8.88 -27.00
C ASP A 3 1.53 -9.20 -25.76
N PHE A 4 1.91 -10.23 -25.00
CA PHE A 4 1.28 -10.56 -23.73
C PHE A 4 1.53 -9.47 -22.67
N LEU A 5 2.78 -9.02 -22.54
CA LEU A 5 3.14 -7.94 -21.62
C LEU A 5 2.47 -6.62 -22.00
N TYR A 6 2.34 -6.32 -23.29
CA TYR A 6 1.62 -5.14 -23.77
C TYR A 6 0.14 -5.19 -23.36
N ARG A 7 -0.53 -6.32 -23.56
CA ARG A 7 -1.93 -6.49 -23.15
C ARG A 7 -2.11 -6.32 -21.65
N LEU A 8 -1.16 -6.81 -20.86
CA LEU A 8 -1.22 -6.74 -19.40
C LEU A 8 -0.91 -5.34 -18.84
N LEU A 9 0.08 -4.65 -19.40
CA LEU A 9 0.60 -3.39 -18.85
C LEU A 9 -0.05 -2.15 -19.46
N VAL A 10 -0.64 -2.26 -20.65
CA VAL A 10 -1.17 -1.12 -21.40
C VAL A 10 -2.65 -1.30 -21.74
N ALA A 11 -3.08 -2.48 -22.18
CA ALA A 11 -4.43 -2.68 -22.75
C ALA A 11 -5.46 -3.31 -21.80
N SER A 12 -5.10 -3.63 -20.54
CA SER A 12 -6.03 -4.18 -19.55
C SER A 12 -7.00 -3.12 -19.01
N ASP A 13 -8.02 -3.55 -18.25
CA ASP A 13 -8.91 -2.63 -17.53
C ASP A 13 -8.12 -1.73 -16.56
N ALA A 14 -8.68 -0.57 -16.21
CA ALA A 14 -7.95 0.46 -15.47
C ALA A 14 -7.40 -0.05 -14.13
N THR A 15 -8.20 -0.77 -13.35
CA THR A 15 -7.81 -1.27 -12.03
C THR A 15 -6.70 -2.31 -12.12
N MET A 16 -6.83 -3.30 -13.01
CA MET A 16 -5.79 -4.31 -13.21
C MET A 16 -4.53 -3.69 -13.81
N ARG A 17 -4.68 -2.71 -14.70
CA ARG A 17 -3.54 -2.03 -15.33
C ARG A 17 -2.63 -1.40 -14.29
N TYR A 18 -3.18 -0.62 -13.36
CA TYR A 18 -2.37 -0.01 -12.29
C TYR A 18 -1.66 -1.05 -11.43
N PHE A 19 -2.31 -2.16 -11.11
CA PHE A 19 -1.68 -3.23 -10.34
C PHE A 19 -0.51 -3.87 -11.10
N PHE A 20 -0.72 -4.30 -12.35
CA PHE A 20 0.31 -4.97 -13.12
C PHE A 20 1.46 -4.06 -13.51
N GLN A 21 1.23 -2.75 -13.70
CA GLN A 21 2.27 -1.78 -13.98
C GLN A 21 3.31 -1.66 -12.85
N VAL A 22 2.89 -1.90 -11.61
CA VAL A 22 3.74 -1.79 -10.42
C VAL A 22 4.52 -3.07 -10.12
N VAL A 23 4.01 -4.24 -10.55
CA VAL A 23 4.61 -5.56 -10.28
C VAL A 23 6.08 -5.67 -10.74
N PRO A 24 6.48 -5.23 -11.95
CA PRO A 24 7.88 -5.30 -12.38
C PRO A 24 8.84 -4.51 -11.48
N ILE A 25 8.40 -3.36 -10.97
CA ILE A 25 9.21 -2.48 -10.11
C ILE A 25 9.36 -3.13 -8.73
N VAL A 26 8.27 -3.65 -8.19
CA VAL A 26 8.28 -4.39 -6.91
C VAL A 26 9.18 -5.63 -7.02
N ALA A 27 9.10 -6.36 -8.14
CA ALA A 27 9.95 -7.52 -8.38
C ALA A 27 11.44 -7.15 -8.45
N LEU A 28 11.77 -6.05 -9.15
CA LEU A 28 13.14 -5.55 -9.24
C LEU A 28 13.69 -5.17 -7.87
N VAL A 29 12.98 -4.33 -7.11
CA VAL A 29 13.41 -3.89 -5.77
C VAL A 29 13.48 -5.07 -4.79
N GLY A 30 12.52 -5.98 -4.86
CA GLY A 30 12.50 -7.20 -4.06
C GLY A 30 13.72 -8.10 -4.36
N LEU A 31 14.04 -8.31 -5.64
CA LEU A 31 15.21 -9.10 -6.05
C LEU A 31 16.51 -8.46 -5.56
N LEU A 32 16.66 -7.15 -5.68
CA LEU A 32 17.82 -6.43 -5.15
C LEU A 32 17.96 -6.63 -3.64
N TYR A 33 16.87 -6.51 -2.88
CA TYR A 33 16.90 -6.80 -1.44
C TYR A 33 17.31 -8.25 -1.14
N LEU A 34 16.77 -9.22 -1.88
CA LEU A 34 17.13 -10.64 -1.72
C LEU A 34 18.62 -10.86 -1.96
N VAL A 35 19.17 -10.32 -3.06
CA VAL A 35 20.61 -10.41 -3.35
C VAL A 35 21.43 -9.81 -2.21
N ILE A 36 21.09 -8.61 -1.75
CA ILE A 36 21.79 -7.95 -0.62
C ILE A 36 21.72 -8.80 0.66
N SER A 37 20.54 -9.36 0.97
CA SER A 37 20.34 -10.19 2.15
C SER A 37 21.16 -11.48 2.09
N LEU A 38 21.17 -12.17 0.95
CA LEU A 38 21.96 -13.38 0.74
C LEU A 38 23.46 -13.12 0.82
N LEU A 39 23.93 -12.01 0.25
CA LEU A 39 25.33 -11.58 0.37
C LEU A 39 25.71 -11.27 1.82
N ARG A 40 24.81 -10.66 2.60
CA ARG A 40 25.02 -10.38 4.03
C ARG A 40 25.09 -11.68 4.85
N CYS A 41 24.19 -12.62 4.60
CA CYS A 41 24.22 -13.96 5.20
C CYS A 41 25.55 -14.66 4.93
N ARG A 42 26.02 -14.64 3.67
CA ARG A 42 27.33 -15.22 3.30
C ARG A 42 28.50 -14.57 4.02
N LYS A 43 28.53 -13.23 4.13
CA LYS A 43 29.61 -12.50 4.82
C LYS A 43 29.63 -12.71 6.34
N THR A 44 28.47 -12.86 6.96
CA THR A 44 28.34 -13.00 8.41
C THR A 44 28.31 -14.46 8.87
N GLY A 45 28.25 -15.42 7.94
CA GLY A 45 28.06 -16.85 8.25
C GLY A 45 26.66 -17.19 8.78
N ASN A 46 25.76 -16.20 8.90
CA ASN A 46 24.41 -16.41 9.40
C ASN A 46 23.49 -17.03 8.33
N ARG A 47 22.54 -17.86 8.77
CA ARG A 47 21.50 -18.41 7.90
C ARG A 47 20.39 -17.39 7.65
N PHE A 48 19.75 -17.52 6.50
CA PHE A 48 18.53 -16.81 6.18
C PHE A 48 17.43 -17.17 7.19
N SER A 49 16.88 -16.14 7.81
CA SER A 49 15.99 -16.17 8.97
C SER A 49 14.59 -15.70 8.59
N LYS A 50 13.62 -16.01 9.48
CA LYS A 50 12.25 -15.49 9.35
C LYS A 50 12.21 -13.96 9.27
N ARG A 51 13.19 -13.28 9.87
CA ARG A 51 13.24 -11.83 9.88
C ARG A 51 13.54 -11.25 8.50
N GLU A 52 14.41 -11.87 7.71
CA GLU A 52 14.68 -11.42 6.35
C GLU A 52 13.48 -11.61 5.43
N ILE A 53 12.69 -12.68 5.61
CA ILE A 53 11.43 -12.90 4.88
C ILE A 53 10.43 -11.77 5.19
N ILE A 54 10.23 -11.45 6.47
CA ILE A 54 9.30 -10.38 6.87
C ILE A 54 9.76 -9.02 6.30
N ASN A 55 11.06 -8.73 6.39
CA ASN A 55 11.61 -7.49 5.82
C ASN A 55 11.46 -7.46 4.29
N PHE A 56 11.68 -8.57 3.59
CA PHE A 56 11.48 -8.67 2.15
C PHE A 56 10.02 -8.37 1.77
N LEU A 57 9.06 -9.02 2.44
CA LEU A 57 7.63 -8.78 2.23
C LEU A 57 7.27 -7.31 2.51
N PHE A 58 7.83 -6.74 3.57
CA PHE A 58 7.62 -5.33 3.92
C PHE A 58 8.18 -4.38 2.86
N ILE A 59 9.36 -4.65 2.31
CA ILE A 59 9.95 -3.82 1.24
C ILE A 59 9.16 -3.93 -0.06
N CYS A 60 8.75 -5.14 -0.45
CA CYS A 60 7.90 -5.34 -1.63
C CYS A 60 6.58 -4.59 -1.48
N TYR A 61 5.94 -4.71 -0.32
CA TYR A 61 4.71 -3.99 0.01
C TYR A 61 4.92 -2.47 -0.02
N LEU A 62 5.94 -1.94 0.67
CA LEU A 62 6.23 -0.50 0.69
C LEU A 62 6.52 0.05 -0.70
N THR A 63 7.27 -0.70 -1.52
CA THR A 63 7.57 -0.30 -2.90
C THR A 63 6.28 -0.20 -3.70
N GLY A 64 5.39 -1.19 -3.60
CA GLY A 64 4.10 -1.16 -4.27
C GLY A 64 3.22 0.00 -3.80
N LEU A 65 3.11 0.18 -2.47
CA LEU A 65 2.33 1.24 -1.85
C LEU A 65 2.83 2.63 -2.28
N LEU A 66 4.13 2.89 -2.17
CA LEU A 66 4.73 4.17 -2.58
C LEU A 66 4.55 4.40 -4.09
N SER A 67 4.66 3.35 -4.91
CA SER A 67 4.43 3.44 -6.35
C SER A 67 2.97 3.72 -6.72
N LEU A 68 2.00 3.38 -5.86
CA LEU A 68 0.59 3.70 -6.06
C LEU A 68 0.23 5.09 -5.54
N ILE A 69 0.90 5.54 -4.47
CA ILE A 69 0.58 6.79 -3.77
C ILE A 69 1.38 7.98 -4.33
N LEU A 70 2.69 7.84 -4.51
CA LEU A 70 3.60 8.96 -4.83
C LEU A 70 3.80 9.18 -6.32
N VAL A 71 3.18 8.35 -7.16
CA VAL A 71 3.33 8.43 -8.60
C VAL A 71 2.12 9.17 -9.21
N PRO A 72 2.35 10.20 -10.04
CA PRO A 72 1.29 10.95 -10.68
C PRO A 72 0.39 10.08 -11.56
N ASN A 73 -0.84 10.55 -11.77
CA ASN A 73 -1.79 9.86 -12.64
C ASN A 73 -1.18 9.66 -14.04
N HIS A 74 -1.42 8.49 -14.64
CA HIS A 74 -0.91 8.07 -15.95
C HIS A 74 0.61 7.94 -16.12
N PHE A 75 1.44 8.23 -15.11
CA PHE A 75 2.91 8.15 -15.21
C PHE A 75 3.41 6.78 -15.70
N TRP A 76 3.03 5.69 -15.03
CA TRP A 76 3.45 4.35 -15.44
C TRP A 76 2.89 3.95 -16.80
N THR A 77 1.66 4.39 -17.11
CA THR A 77 1.05 4.13 -18.41
C THR A 77 1.84 4.80 -19.52
N ALA A 78 2.25 6.06 -19.33
CA ALA A 78 3.07 6.80 -20.29
C ALA A 78 4.43 6.09 -20.52
N ILE A 79 5.10 5.66 -19.45
CA ILE A 79 6.38 4.94 -19.54
C ILE A 79 6.22 3.62 -20.29
N TRP A 80 5.30 2.76 -19.86
CA TRP A 80 5.11 1.45 -20.47
C TRP A 80 4.70 1.59 -21.93
N PHE A 81 3.79 2.51 -22.24
CA PHE A 81 3.38 2.78 -23.61
C PHE A 81 4.58 3.21 -24.47
N TYR A 82 5.39 4.15 -23.99
CA TYR A 82 6.58 4.63 -24.69
C TYR A 82 7.57 3.50 -24.95
N LEU A 83 7.84 2.65 -23.96
CA LEU A 83 8.75 1.51 -24.09
C LEU A 83 8.27 0.49 -25.15
N PHE A 84 6.96 0.28 -25.29
CA PHE A 84 6.43 -0.66 -26.28
C PHE A 84 6.29 -0.07 -27.68
N ASN A 85 5.93 1.21 -27.80
CA ASN A 85 5.54 1.83 -29.07
C ASN A 85 6.58 2.81 -29.64
N GLY A 86 7.52 3.31 -28.82
CA GLY A 86 8.57 4.24 -29.23
C GLY A 86 8.14 5.72 -29.32
N PHE A 87 6.90 6.05 -28.95
CA PHE A 87 6.35 7.41 -28.93
C PHE A 87 5.43 7.61 -27.72
N PRO A 88 5.21 8.85 -27.25
CA PRO A 88 4.35 9.11 -26.10
C PRO A 88 2.88 8.85 -26.46
N GLY A 89 2.19 8.00 -25.68
CA GLY A 89 0.78 7.65 -25.91
C GLY A 89 -0.23 8.39 -25.05
N CYS A 90 0.20 8.97 -23.93
CA CYS A 90 -0.64 9.78 -23.06
C CYS A 90 0.20 10.81 -22.31
N GLU A 91 -0.44 11.90 -21.91
CA GLU A 91 0.16 12.89 -21.01
C GLU A 91 0.15 12.38 -19.56
N ILE A 92 1.16 12.78 -18.80
CA ILE A 92 1.21 12.56 -17.36
C ILE A 92 0.27 13.59 -16.72
N GLY A 93 -0.49 13.17 -15.71
CA GLY A 93 -1.39 14.07 -14.99
C GLY A 93 -0.68 15.30 -14.41
N PRO A 94 -1.41 16.39 -14.18
CA PRO A 94 -0.82 17.61 -13.64
C PRO A 94 -0.21 17.36 -12.27
N MET A 95 0.93 18.00 -12.00
CA MET A 95 1.49 18.08 -10.65
C MET A 95 0.82 19.26 -9.91
N PHE A 96 0.76 19.20 -8.59
CA PHE A 96 0.24 20.29 -7.75
C PHE A 96 -1.24 20.63 -7.96
N VAL A 97 -2.12 19.67 -7.67
CA VAL A 97 -3.57 19.88 -7.63
C VAL A 97 -3.96 20.12 -6.16
N LEU A 98 -4.04 21.39 -5.76
CA LEU A 98 -4.32 21.81 -4.38
C LEU A 98 -5.81 21.73 -4.01
N ASN A 99 -6.42 20.55 -4.20
CA ASN A 99 -7.81 20.29 -3.84
C ASN A 99 -7.88 19.61 -2.47
N PHE A 100 -8.70 20.15 -1.56
CA PHE A 100 -8.86 19.63 -0.21
C PHE A 100 -10.32 19.36 0.10
N ASN A 101 -10.67 18.08 0.26
CA ASN A 101 -11.95 17.61 0.73
C ASN A 101 -11.85 17.20 2.19
N LEU A 102 -12.13 18.14 3.07
CA LEU A 102 -11.99 17.96 4.52
C LEU A 102 -13.23 17.37 5.20
N VAL A 103 -14.38 17.36 4.50
CA VAL A 103 -15.64 16.90 5.05
C VAL A 103 -15.84 15.43 4.65
N PRO A 104 -15.84 14.49 5.62
CA PRO A 104 -16.04 13.08 5.31
C PRO A 104 -17.37 12.83 4.61
N THR A 105 -17.40 11.93 3.63
CA THR A 105 -18.61 11.60 2.86
C THR A 105 -19.76 11.12 3.74
N VAL A 106 -19.46 10.51 4.90
CA VAL A 106 -20.48 10.08 5.87
C VAL A 106 -21.34 11.24 6.39
N VAL A 107 -20.78 12.45 6.48
CA VAL A 107 -21.52 13.64 6.93
C VAL A 107 -22.61 13.99 5.92
N TYR A 108 -22.26 14.04 4.63
CA TYR A 108 -23.21 14.28 3.56
C TYR A 108 -24.27 13.18 3.46
N TYR A 109 -23.88 11.91 3.69
CA TYR A 109 -24.83 10.80 3.73
C TYR A 109 -25.86 10.93 4.86
N ILE A 110 -25.41 11.28 6.08
CA ILE A 110 -26.30 11.47 7.24
C ILE A 110 -27.26 12.64 7.03
N GLN A 111 -26.78 13.70 6.36
CA GLN A 111 -27.60 14.87 6.03
C GLN A 111 -28.61 14.60 4.90
N GLY A 112 -28.56 13.41 4.26
CA GLY A 112 -29.44 13.06 3.14
C GLY A 112 -29.12 13.82 1.85
N THR A 113 -27.95 14.47 1.76
CA THR A 113 -27.56 15.28 0.60
C THR A 113 -26.93 14.47 -0.52
N VAL A 114 -26.45 13.26 -0.22
CA VAL A 114 -25.87 12.31 -1.19
C VAL A 114 -26.27 10.87 -0.91
N VAL A 115 -26.40 10.09 -1.99
CA VAL A 115 -26.55 8.63 -1.92
C VAL A 115 -25.16 7.99 -2.06
N LEU A 116 -24.81 7.06 -1.17
CA LEU A 116 -23.56 6.31 -1.25
C LEU A 116 -23.56 5.38 -2.47
N GLY A 117 -23.04 5.88 -3.60
CA GLY A 117 -22.85 5.12 -4.82
C GLY A 117 -21.85 3.96 -4.66
N GLU A 118 -21.94 2.97 -5.55
CA GLU A 118 -21.03 1.80 -5.52
C GLU A 118 -19.56 2.20 -5.64
N TRP A 119 -19.25 3.19 -6.48
CA TRP A 119 -17.90 3.72 -6.66
C TRP A 119 -17.28 4.23 -5.35
N VAL A 120 -18.04 5.02 -4.57
CA VAL A 120 -17.58 5.54 -3.27
C VAL A 120 -17.27 4.40 -2.31
N LYS A 121 -18.17 3.40 -2.23
CA LYS A 121 -17.95 2.22 -1.36
C LYS A 121 -16.68 1.46 -1.76
N GLN A 122 -16.47 1.25 -3.06
CA GLN A 122 -15.28 0.58 -3.57
C GLN A 122 -14.01 1.35 -3.20
N MET A 123 -13.98 2.67 -3.38
CA MET A 123 -12.83 3.51 -3.01
C MET A 123 -12.49 3.39 -1.52
N LEU A 124 -13.49 3.53 -0.64
CA LEU A 124 -13.28 3.41 0.81
C LEU A 124 -12.73 2.03 1.21
N ILE A 125 -13.27 0.97 0.63
CA ILE A 125 -12.82 -0.41 0.89
C ILE A 125 -11.38 -0.61 0.38
N LEU A 126 -11.07 -0.13 -0.83
CA LEU A 126 -9.74 -0.28 -1.41
C LEU A 126 -8.67 0.46 -0.59
N ASN A 127 -8.97 1.67 -0.09
CA ASN A 127 -8.07 2.41 0.79
C ASN A 127 -7.82 1.69 2.12
N LEU A 128 -8.88 1.15 2.74
CA LEU A 128 -8.73 0.31 3.93
C LEU A 128 -7.87 -0.94 3.65
N LEU A 129 -8.15 -1.66 2.57
CA LEU A 129 -7.42 -2.89 2.22
C LEU A 129 -5.97 -2.62 1.84
N MET A 130 -5.69 -1.49 1.18
CA MET A 130 -4.34 -1.08 0.78
C MET A 130 -3.43 -0.86 2.00
N PHE A 131 -3.97 -0.37 3.11
CA PHE A 131 -3.23 -0.10 4.35
C PHE A 131 -3.28 -1.22 5.38
N LEU A 132 -4.11 -2.25 5.17
CA LEU A 132 -4.19 -3.40 6.05
C LEU A 132 -2.85 -4.16 6.20
N PRO A 133 -2.05 -4.40 5.13
CA PRO A 133 -0.74 -5.03 5.26
C PRO A 133 0.26 -4.20 6.06
N MET A 134 0.19 -2.85 6.03
CA MET A 134 1.01 -1.99 6.88
C MET A 134 0.77 -2.33 8.36
N GLY A 135 -0.50 -2.43 8.77
CA GLY A 135 -0.88 -2.81 10.13
C GLY A 135 -0.36 -4.18 10.58
N ILE A 136 -0.30 -5.14 9.65
CA ILE A 136 0.21 -6.49 9.90
C ILE A 136 1.74 -6.49 10.01
N LEU A 137 2.43 -5.89 9.05
CA LEU A 137 3.87 -6.02 8.89
C LEU A 137 4.64 -5.12 9.86
N LEU A 138 4.11 -3.93 10.19
CA LEU A 138 4.77 -2.99 11.08
C LEU A 138 5.12 -3.56 12.48
N PRO A 139 4.23 -4.26 13.22
CA PRO A 139 4.57 -4.90 14.49
C PRO A 139 5.41 -6.18 14.36
N LEU A 140 5.64 -6.68 13.14
CA LEU A 140 6.55 -7.79 12.86
C LEU A 140 7.97 -7.29 12.54
N VAL A 141 8.06 -6.11 11.92
CA VAL A 141 9.33 -5.40 11.64
C VAL A 141 9.79 -4.58 12.85
N SER A 142 8.91 -4.00 13.66
CA SER A 142 9.32 -3.17 14.79
C SER A 142 8.72 -3.69 16.10
N SER A 143 9.61 -4.02 17.06
CA SER A 143 9.22 -4.40 18.42
C SER A 143 8.64 -3.25 19.24
N LYS A 144 8.81 -2.00 18.78
CA LYS A 144 8.34 -0.79 19.46
C LYS A 144 6.84 -0.54 19.27
N ILE A 145 6.17 -1.29 18.40
CA ILE A 145 4.76 -1.07 18.06
C ILE A 145 3.84 -1.78 19.06
N ASN A 146 3.23 -0.99 19.94
CA ASN A 146 2.19 -1.41 20.86
C ASN A 146 0.83 -0.79 20.49
N LYS A 147 -0.23 -1.06 21.28
CA LYS A 147 -1.60 -0.58 21.03
C LYS A 147 -1.71 0.95 20.93
N LYS A 148 -0.94 1.70 21.74
CA LYS A 148 -0.98 3.17 21.70
C LYS A 148 -0.19 3.69 20.50
N THR A 149 1.01 3.15 20.30
CA THR A 149 1.89 3.57 19.20
C THR A 149 1.28 3.28 17.84
N ILE A 150 0.59 2.15 17.65
CA ILE A 150 -0.04 1.85 16.34
C ILE A 150 -1.12 2.85 15.96
N ILE A 151 -1.92 3.35 16.92
CA ILE A 151 -2.97 4.34 16.64
C ILE A 151 -2.33 5.65 16.18
N ILE A 152 -1.29 6.11 16.89
CA ILE A 152 -0.56 7.32 16.54
C ILE A 152 0.09 7.18 15.15
N VAL A 153 0.76 6.05 14.91
CA VAL A 153 1.41 5.78 13.63
C VAL A 153 0.38 5.66 12.50
N ALA A 154 -0.77 5.05 12.74
CA ALA A 154 -1.84 4.91 11.75
C ALA A 154 -2.33 6.27 11.27
N VAL A 155 -2.64 7.17 12.21
CA VAL A 155 -3.09 8.53 11.89
C VAL A 155 -1.96 9.33 11.25
N ALA A 156 -0.74 9.29 11.80
CA ALA A 156 0.38 10.05 11.27
C ALA A 156 0.76 9.63 9.84
N ILE A 157 0.85 8.33 9.55
CA ILE A 157 1.12 7.83 8.20
C ILE A 157 0.01 8.27 7.25
N SER A 158 -1.26 8.11 7.65
CA SER A 158 -2.39 8.45 6.79
C SER A 158 -2.43 9.94 6.46
N ILE A 159 -2.17 10.81 7.43
CA ILE A 159 -2.07 12.26 7.20
C ILE A 159 -0.89 12.59 6.29
N VAL A 160 0.29 12.02 6.53
CA VAL A 160 1.47 12.28 5.69
C VAL A 160 1.23 11.86 4.24
N VAL A 161 0.64 10.68 4.04
CA VAL A 161 0.24 10.21 2.70
C VAL A 161 -0.71 11.20 2.05
N GLU A 162 -1.76 11.61 2.77
CA GLU A 162 -2.79 12.48 2.22
C GLU A 162 -2.27 13.89 1.90
N LEU A 163 -1.37 14.42 2.72
CA LEU A 163 -0.72 15.72 2.46
C LEU A 163 0.20 15.69 1.23
N LEU A 164 0.73 14.53 0.86
CA LEU A 164 1.55 14.39 -0.34
C LEU A 164 0.69 14.26 -1.61
N GLN A 165 -0.55 13.78 -1.51
CA GLN A 165 -1.44 13.55 -2.65
C GLN A 165 -1.67 14.82 -3.52
N PRO A 166 -1.96 16.01 -2.96
CA PRO A 166 -2.04 17.27 -3.70
C PRO A 166 -0.81 17.60 -4.54
N ILE A 167 0.38 17.33 -4.02
CA ILE A 167 1.65 17.60 -4.71
C ILE A 167 1.77 16.70 -5.96
N ILE A 168 1.25 15.48 -5.87
CA ILE A 168 1.30 14.45 -6.92
C ILE A 168 0.11 14.54 -7.90
N GLY A 169 -0.77 15.53 -7.74
CA GLY A 169 -1.88 15.77 -8.65
C GLY A 169 -3.19 15.06 -8.28
N ARG A 170 -3.33 14.68 -7.02
CA ARG A 170 -4.55 14.06 -6.46
C ARG A 170 -5.17 14.97 -5.40
N SER A 171 -6.44 14.77 -5.07
CA SER A 171 -7.07 15.50 -3.96
C SER A 171 -6.57 14.98 -2.62
N PHE A 172 -6.54 15.87 -1.62
CA PHE A 172 -6.57 15.48 -0.22
C PHE A 172 -8.01 15.12 0.14
N ASP A 173 -8.26 13.92 0.61
CA ASP A 173 -9.57 13.42 1.03
C ASP A 173 -9.55 12.93 2.50
N MET A 174 -10.40 13.52 3.33
CA MET A 174 -10.51 13.13 4.74
C MET A 174 -10.99 11.68 4.91
N ASP A 175 -11.82 11.18 3.98
CA ASP A 175 -12.25 9.79 3.97
C ASP A 175 -11.05 8.83 3.83
N ASP A 176 -10.04 9.20 3.06
CA ASP A 176 -8.83 8.40 2.86
C ASP A 176 -7.99 8.36 4.11
N VAL A 177 -7.84 9.49 4.82
CA VAL A 177 -7.18 9.53 6.15
C VAL A 177 -7.83 8.54 7.12
N ILE A 178 -9.17 8.52 7.14
CA ILE A 178 -9.95 7.63 8.02
C ILE A 178 -9.77 6.17 7.61
N MET A 179 -9.96 5.85 6.32
CA MET A 179 -9.90 4.47 5.81
C MET A 179 -8.49 3.88 5.91
N ASN A 180 -7.46 4.67 5.58
CA ASN A 180 -6.06 4.27 5.71
C ASN A 180 -5.71 4.00 7.19
N SER A 181 -6.14 4.88 8.10
CA SER A 181 -5.93 4.70 9.54
C SER A 181 -6.62 3.44 10.07
N LEU A 182 -7.88 3.21 9.65
CA LEU A 182 -8.63 2.01 10.00
C LEU A 182 -7.96 0.75 9.45
N GLY A 183 -7.48 0.77 8.21
CA GLY A 183 -6.72 -0.32 7.60
C GLY A 183 -5.52 -0.74 8.46
N ILE A 184 -4.69 0.23 8.87
CA ILE A 184 -3.53 -0.02 9.73
C ILE A 184 -3.96 -0.60 11.10
N ILE A 185 -4.99 -0.03 11.72
CA ILE A 185 -5.47 -0.49 13.04
C ILE A 185 -6.04 -1.90 12.95
N CYS A 186 -6.85 -2.19 11.93
CA CYS A 186 -7.42 -3.51 11.68
C CYS A 186 -6.33 -4.55 11.42
N GLY A 187 -5.34 -4.24 10.58
CA GLY A 187 -4.20 -5.13 10.31
C GLY A 187 -3.41 -5.47 11.58
N TRP A 188 -3.16 -4.48 12.44
CA TRP A 188 -2.53 -4.73 13.75
C TRP A 188 -3.42 -5.57 14.67
N GLY A 189 -4.74 -5.33 14.65
CA GLY A 189 -5.72 -6.10 15.40
C GLY A 189 -5.67 -7.59 15.06
N LEU A 190 -5.51 -7.94 13.78
CA LEU A 190 -5.33 -9.33 13.33
C LEU A 190 -4.08 -9.97 13.94
N VAL A 191 -2.96 -9.25 13.96
CA VAL A 191 -1.71 -9.74 14.58
C VAL A 191 -1.86 -9.89 16.10
N ALA A 192 -2.51 -8.94 16.75
CA ALA A 192 -2.77 -8.99 18.20
C ALA A 192 -3.66 -10.20 18.55
N LEU A 193 -4.69 -10.47 17.75
CA LEU A 193 -5.58 -11.61 17.90
C LEU A 193 -4.83 -12.94 17.70
N ALA A 194 -4.04 -13.06 16.62
CA ALA A 194 -3.23 -14.24 16.35
C ALA A 194 -2.25 -14.56 17.50
N ARG A 195 -1.58 -13.53 18.04
CA ARG A 195 -0.68 -13.68 19.20
C ARG A 195 -1.42 -14.12 20.48
N ARG A 196 -2.67 -13.71 20.67
CA ARG A 196 -3.50 -14.16 21.81
C ARG A 196 -3.86 -15.64 21.68
N PHE A 197 -4.28 -16.08 20.50
CA PHE A 197 -4.60 -17.50 20.26
C PHE A 197 -3.39 -18.42 20.45
N GLN A 198 -2.21 -18.03 19.95
CA GLN A 198 -0.96 -18.78 20.16
C GLN A 198 -0.61 -18.93 21.65
N LYS A 199 -0.74 -17.85 22.45
CA LYS A 199 -0.52 -17.92 23.90
C LYS A 199 -1.54 -18.82 24.61
N GLY A 200 -2.81 -18.78 24.19
CA GLY A 200 -3.87 -19.62 24.73
C GLY A 200 -3.64 -21.11 24.48
N MET A 201 -3.17 -21.46 23.28
CA MET A 201 -2.79 -22.84 22.94
C MET A 201 -1.59 -23.33 23.73
N ASN A 202 -0.50 -22.55 23.79
CA ASN A 202 0.70 -22.95 24.53
C ASN A 202 0.42 -23.20 26.02
N ARG A 203 -0.49 -22.43 26.64
CA ARG A 203 -0.89 -22.63 28.05
C ARG A 203 -1.63 -23.95 28.28
N ARG A 204 -2.40 -24.44 27.31
CA ARG A 204 -3.14 -25.71 27.40
C ARG A 204 -2.27 -26.95 27.17
N VAL A 205 -1.14 -26.80 26.49
CA VAL A 205 -0.19 -27.91 26.24
C VAL A 205 0.77 -28.11 27.41
N THR A 206 1.00 -27.07 28.23
CA THR A 206 1.87 -27.11 29.41
C THR A 206 1.13 -27.39 30.73
N SER A 207 -0.19 -27.56 30.70
CA SER A 207 -1.05 -27.89 31.85
C SER A 207 -1.51 -29.33 31.77
#